data_AF-A0A315AWI9-F1
#
_entry.id   AF-A0A315AWI9-F1
#
_cell.length_a   1.000
_cell.length_b   1.000
_cell.length_c   1.000
_cell.angle_alpha   90.00
_cell.angle_beta   90.00
_cell.angle_gamma   90.00
#
_symmetry.space_group_name_H-M   'P 1'
#
loop_
_entity.id
_entity.type
_entity.pdbx_description
1 polymer ?
#
loop_
_entity_poly.entity_id
_entity_poly.type
_entity_poly.pdbx_seq_one_letter_code
_entity_poly.pdbx_strand_id
1 'polypeptide(L)'
;MKRVPDKKKDQYLEARVNCQLADFLQQPEPKFLNHLILETDSETAQVALGSVLLLVQINVFNCRGIAIVVSPMHKIGDVTSLYTFARTSASINRDDGVGGRLASGV
;
A
#
# COMPACT_ATOMS: atom_id res chain seq x y z
N MET A 1 -16.46 -8.81 -5.50
CA MET A 1 -15.20 -8.14 -5.91
C MET A 1 -14.14 -9.21 -6.12
N LYS A 2 -13.64 -9.41 -7.34
CA LYS A 2 -12.56 -10.36 -7.62
C LYS A 2 -11.28 -9.58 -7.92
N ARG A 3 -10.21 -9.87 -7.20
CA ARG A 3 -8.86 -9.36 -7.49
C ARG A 3 -8.23 -10.19 -8.59
N VAL A 4 -7.58 -9.53 -9.54
CA VAL A 4 -6.71 -10.19 -10.52
C VAL A 4 -5.27 -9.83 -10.14
N PRO A 5 -4.41 -10.81 -9.83
CA PRO A 5 -3.00 -10.54 -9.55
C PRO A 5 -2.33 -10.04 -10.84
N ASP A 6 -1.69 -8.87 -10.79
CA ASP A 6 -1.01 -8.29 -11.95
C ASP A 6 0.50 -8.55 -11.85
N LYS A 7 1.14 -8.09 -10.77
CA LYS A 7 2.59 -8.25 -10.56
C LYS A 7 2.95 -8.40 -9.07
N LYS A 8 3.86 -9.35 -8.78
CA LYS A 8 4.44 -9.58 -7.45
C LYS A 8 5.94 -9.26 -7.47
N LYS A 9 6.36 -8.28 -6.67
CA LYS A 9 7.74 -8.07 -6.24
C LYS A 9 7.77 -8.20 -4.71
N ASP A 10 8.90 -8.57 -4.14
CA ASP A 10 9.00 -9.02 -2.74
C ASP A 10 8.46 -8.02 -1.69
N GLN A 11 8.33 -6.73 -2.04
CA GLN A 11 7.82 -5.67 -1.16
C GLN A 11 6.73 -4.79 -1.82
N TYR A 12 6.38 -5.06 -3.08
CA TYR A 12 5.43 -4.26 -3.87
C TYR A 12 4.48 -5.17 -4.63
N LEU A 13 3.18 -4.89 -4.50
CA LEU A 13 2.12 -5.69 -5.10
C LEU A 13 1.16 -4.79 -5.87
N GLU A 14 0.79 -5.24 -7.06
CA GLU A 14 -0.23 -4.58 -7.87
C GLU A 14 -1.37 -5.53 -8.16
N ALA A 15 -2.59 -5.10 -7.86
CA ALA A 15 -3.81 -5.86 -8.08
C ALA A 15 -4.82 -5.03 -8.86
N ARG A 16 -5.53 -5.69 -9.78
CA ARG A 16 -6.68 -5.08 -10.46
C ARG A 16 -7.97 -5.43 -9.73
N VAL A 17 -8.79 -4.42 -9.49
CA VAL A 17 -10.08 -4.53 -8.83
C VAL A 17 -11.18 -4.34 -9.87
N ASN A 18 -11.97 -5.39 -10.09
CA ASN A 18 -13.06 -5.37 -11.06
C ASN A 18 -14.33 -4.69 -10.52
N CYS A 19 -14.24 -3.41 -10.15
CA CYS A 19 -15.36 -2.51 -9.86
C CYS A 19 -14.94 -1.03 -9.98
N GLN A 20 -15.88 -0.10 -9.86
CA GLN A 20 -15.57 1.33 -9.75
C GLN A 20 -15.16 1.68 -8.32
N LEU A 21 -14.21 2.62 -8.17
CA LEU A 21 -13.84 3.14 -6.86
C LEU A 21 -15.03 3.80 -6.15
N ALA A 22 -15.91 4.49 -6.88
CA ALA A 22 -17.11 5.12 -6.32
C ALA A 22 -18.06 4.07 -5.72
N ASP A 23 -18.27 2.94 -6.39
CA ASP A 23 -19.12 1.86 -5.89
C ASP A 23 -18.50 1.21 -4.65
N PHE A 24 -17.17 1.10 -4.62
CA PHE A 24 -16.44 0.60 -3.47
C PHE A 24 -16.60 1.51 -2.23
N LEU A 25 -16.52 2.83 -2.41
CA LEU A 25 -16.62 3.81 -1.32
C LEU A 25 -18.06 3.99 -0.80
N GLN A 26 -19.08 3.66 -1.60
CA GLN A 26 -20.48 3.68 -1.17
C GLN A 26 -20.81 2.62 -0.12
N GLN A 27 -20.00 1.56 -0.02
CA GLN A 27 -20.16 0.48 0.96
C GLN A 27 -18.91 0.37 1.83
N PRO A 28 -18.73 1.27 2.83
CA PRO A 28 -17.56 1.28 3.71
C PRO A 28 -17.58 0.13 4.74
N GLU A 29 -18.18 -1.01 4.43
CA GLU A 29 -18.21 -2.14 5.35
C GLU A 29 -16.75 -2.62 5.55
N PRO A 30 -16.27 -2.73 6.80
CA PRO A 30 -14.87 -3.10 7.08
C PRO A 30 -14.41 -4.40 6.40
N LYS A 31 -15.35 -5.31 6.14
CA LYS A 31 -15.11 -6.56 5.43
C LYS A 31 -14.66 -6.34 3.98
N PHE A 32 -15.07 -5.27 3.32
CA PHE A 32 -14.61 -4.93 1.96
C PHE A 32 -13.17 -4.44 1.93
N LEU A 33 -12.69 -3.82 3.02
CA LEU A 33 -11.28 -3.43 3.15
C LEU A 33 -10.36 -4.65 3.18
N ASN A 34 -10.83 -5.78 3.71
CA ASN A 34 -10.08 -7.05 3.66
C ASN A 34 -9.81 -7.52 2.22
N HIS A 35 -10.66 -7.15 1.26
CA HIS A 35 -10.40 -7.44 -0.15
C HIS A 35 -9.32 -6.55 -0.77
N LEU A 36 -8.96 -5.43 -0.13
CA LEU A 36 -7.83 -4.60 -0.53
C LEU A 36 -6.54 -5.01 0.18
N ILE A 37 -6.62 -5.67 1.32
CA ILE A 37 -5.48 -6.16 2.10
C ILE A 37 -5.00 -7.48 1.52
N LEU A 38 -3.69 -7.71 1.52
CA LEU A 38 -3.14 -8.96 1.03
C LEU A 38 -3.57 -10.12 1.93
N GLU A 39 -4.13 -11.16 1.33
CA GLU A 39 -4.11 -12.49 1.96
C GLU A 39 -2.70 -13.02 1.73
N THR A 40 -1.77 -12.62 2.58
CA THR A 40 -0.48 -13.30 2.62
C THR A 40 -0.75 -14.69 3.18
N ASP A 41 -0.51 -15.73 2.39
CA ASP A 41 -0.49 -17.09 2.90
C ASP A 41 0.47 -17.15 4.09
N SER A 42 0.10 -17.91 5.13
CA SER A 42 0.83 -17.98 6.40
C SER A 42 2.34 -18.18 6.22
N GLU A 43 2.76 -18.92 5.19
CA GLU A 43 4.16 -19.21 4.90
C GLU A 43 4.88 -17.99 4.31
N THR A 44 4.29 -17.33 3.31
CA THR A 44 4.83 -16.09 2.75
C THR A 44 4.79 -14.93 3.76
N ALA A 45 3.81 -14.93 4.67
CA ALA A 45 3.71 -13.96 5.76
C ALA A 45 4.88 -14.10 6.73
N GLN A 46 5.25 -15.34 7.08
CA GLN A 46 6.39 -15.60 7.96
C GLN A 46 7.73 -15.24 7.33
N VAL A 47 7.92 -15.52 6.03
CA VAL A 47 9.14 -15.12 5.30
C VAL A 47 9.22 -13.60 5.14
N ALA A 48 8.08 -12.93 4.88
CA ALA A 48 7.99 -11.48 4.82
C ALA A 48 8.21 -10.83 6.21
N LEU A 49 7.70 -11.41 7.30
CA LEU A 49 7.93 -10.87 8.64
C LEU A 49 9.40 -11.00 9.10
N GLY A 50 10.17 -11.92 8.52
CA GLY A 50 11.61 -12.04 8.78
C GLY A 50 12.48 -11.02 8.03
N SER A 51 11.99 -10.41 6.94
CA SER A 51 12.83 -9.67 5.99
C SER A 51 12.22 -8.42 5.35
N VAL A 52 10.89 -8.26 5.38
CA VAL A 52 10.12 -7.17 4.77
C VAL A 52 9.58 -6.24 5.86
N LEU A 53 10.17 -5.04 5.92
CA LEU A 53 9.80 -4.01 6.90
C LEU A 53 8.44 -3.36 6.59
N LEU A 54 8.09 -3.29 5.31
CA LEU A 54 6.94 -2.57 4.81
C LEU A 54 6.42 -3.22 3.53
N LEU A 55 5.14 -3.59 3.52
CA LEU A 55 4.45 -4.05 2.33
C LEU A 55 3.60 -2.93 1.75
N VAL A 56 3.75 -2.67 0.45
CA VAL A 56 2.92 -1.70 -0.28
C VAL A 56 2.10 -2.45 -1.34
N GLN A 57 0.78 -2.29 -1.29
CA GLN A 57 -0.13 -2.82 -2.30
C GLN A 57 -0.89 -1.69 -2.99
N ILE A 58 -0.85 -1.69 -4.31
CA ILE A 58 -1.60 -0.78 -5.17
C ILE A 58 -2.78 -1.55 -5.79
N ASN A 59 -3.99 -1.07 -5.55
CA ASN A 59 -5.23 -1.61 -6.10
C ASN A 59 -5.76 -0.65 -7.17
N VAL A 60 -5.74 -1.07 -8.43
CA VAL A 60 -6.20 -0.27 -9.57
C VAL A 60 -7.63 -0.67 -9.93
N PHE A 61 -8.54 0.28 -9.93
CA PHE A 61 -9.96 0.10 -10.24
C PHE A 61 -10.25 0.32 -11.74
N ASN A 62 -11.41 -0.12 -12.21
CA ASN A 62 -11.80 0.02 -13.62
C ASN A 62 -11.88 1.49 -14.08
N CYS A 63 -12.21 2.43 -13.17
CA CYS A 63 -12.17 3.87 -13.42
C CYS A 63 -10.76 4.47 -13.46
N ARG A 64 -9.70 3.68 -13.31
CA ARG A 64 -8.32 4.12 -13.05
C ARG A 64 -8.12 4.80 -11.69
N GLY A 65 -9.13 4.76 -10.81
CA GLY A 65 -8.95 5.09 -9.41
C GLY A 65 -7.97 4.14 -8.73
N ILE A 66 -7.28 4.59 -7.69
CA ILE A 66 -6.24 3.82 -7.00
C ILE A 66 -6.53 3.81 -5.50
N ALA A 67 -6.44 2.63 -4.87
CA ALA A 67 -6.34 2.50 -3.42
C ALA A 67 -4.98 1.92 -3.04
N ILE A 68 -4.25 2.64 -2.18
CA ILE A 68 -2.94 2.23 -1.68
C ILE A 68 -3.12 1.67 -0.28
N VAL A 69 -2.67 0.44 -0.05
CA VAL A 69 -2.62 -0.19 1.26
C VAL A 69 -1.16 -0.32 1.65
N VAL A 70 -0.85 0.10 2.88
CA VAL A 70 0.48 0.01 3.45
C VAL A 70 0.38 -0.79 4.73
N SER A 71 1.16 -1.87 4.83
CA SER A 71 1.18 -2.76 5.98
C SER A 71 2.60 -2.79 6.55
N PRO A 72 2.89 -1.96 7.58
CA PRO A 72 4.16 -2.02 8.28
C PRO A 72 4.22 -3.25 9.18
N MET A 73 5.43 -3.79 9.39
CA MET A 73 5.61 -4.74 10.49
C MET A 73 5.33 -4.03 11.81
N HIS A 74 4.33 -4.49 12.57
CA HIS A 74 3.84 -3.86 13.82
C HIS A 74 4.92 -3.64 14.90
N LYS A 75 6.12 -4.21 14.72
CA LYS A 75 7.26 -4.05 15.61
C LYS A 75 8.09 -2.78 15.35
N ILE A 76 7.96 -2.13 14.19
CA ILE A 76 8.93 -1.13 13.71
C ILE A 76 8.30 0.23 13.36
N GLY A 77 6.98 0.33 13.12
CA GLY A 77 6.35 1.59 12.71
C GLY A 77 5.17 2.00 13.58
N ASP A 78 5.17 3.25 14.04
CA ASP A 78 3.99 3.93 14.55
C ASP A 78 3.21 4.64 13.42
N VAL A 79 2.04 5.19 13.75
CA VAL A 79 1.19 5.91 12.77
C VAL A 79 1.94 7.13 12.19
N THR A 80 2.79 7.78 12.98
CA THR A 80 3.59 8.94 12.55
C THR A 80 4.63 8.56 11.49
N SER A 81 5.29 7.41 11.67
CA SER A 81 6.25 6.84 10.73
C SER A 81 5.57 6.48 9.41
N LEU A 82 4.37 5.87 9.49
CA LEU A 82 3.57 5.55 8.32
C LEU A 82 3.14 6.82 7.55
N TYR A 83 2.71 7.85 8.26
CA TYR A 83 2.34 9.13 7.67
C TYR A 83 3.54 9.81 6.97
N THR A 84 4.71 9.79 7.62
CA THR A 84 5.95 10.34 7.06
C THR A 84 6.36 9.58 5.80
N PHE A 85 6.30 8.25 5.82
CA PHE A 85 6.54 7.41 4.65
C PHE A 85 5.63 7.79 3.48
N ALA A 86 4.33 7.92 3.72
CA ALA A 86 3.36 8.27 2.68
C ALA A 86 3.64 9.66 2.08
N ARG A 87 3.96 10.65 2.92
CA ARG A 87 4.32 12.00 2.47
C ARG A 87 5.58 12.00 1.62
N THR A 88 6.65 11.38 2.10
CA THR A 88 7.93 11.32 1.39
C THR A 88 7.78 10.59 0.06
N SER A 89 7.06 9.46 0.05
CA SER A 89 6.76 8.73 -1.19
C SER A 89 5.98 9.59 -2.18
N ALA A 90 5.00 10.36 -1.72
CA ALA A 90 4.26 11.27 -2.59
C ALA A 90 5.14 12.42 -3.10
N SER A 91 6.06 12.94 -2.28
CA SER A 91 7.00 14.00 -2.69
C SER A 91 7.95 13.51 -3.78
N ILE A 92 8.59 12.36 -3.58
CA ILE A 92 9.55 11.78 -4.53
C ILE A 92 8.89 11.51 -5.89
N ASN A 93 7.63 11.09 -5.90
CA ASN A 93 6.91 10.79 -7.14
C ASN A 93 6.28 12.04 -7.80
N ARG A 94 6.26 13.19 -7.11
CA ARG A 94 5.79 14.47 -7.65
C ARG A 94 6.92 15.30 -8.25
N ASP A 95 8.11 15.23 -7.65
CA ASP A 95 9.28 15.94 -8.15
C ASP A 95 9.97 15.13 -9.25
N ASP A 96 9.94 15.65 -10.47
CA ASP A 96 10.69 15.26 -11.66
C ASP A 96 12.20 15.58 -11.56
N GLY A 97 12.71 15.75 -10.34
CA GLY A 97 14.13 15.83 -10.01
C GLY A 97 14.64 17.23 -9.72
N VAL A 98 14.56 17.68 -8.46
CA VAL A 98 15.59 18.55 -7.85
C VAL A 98 15.70 18.26 -6.34
N GLY A 99 16.86 17.74 -5.95
CA GLY A 99 17.60 18.20 -4.78
C GLY A 99 17.02 17.92 -3.41
N GLY A 100 17.57 16.90 -2.74
CA GLY A 100 17.39 16.69 -1.31
C GLY A 100 17.64 17.96 -0.49
N ARG A 101 16.73 18.23 0.46
CA ARG A 101 17.06 18.94 1.68
C ARG A 101 16.81 17.99 2.84
N LEU A 102 17.93 17.41 3.27
CA LEU A 102 18.09 16.72 4.54
C LEU A 102 17.55 17.60 5.68
N ALA A 103 16.92 16.92 6.64
CA ALA A 103 16.80 17.26 8.05
C ALA A 103 16.94 18.75 8.45
N SER A 104 15.84 19.33 8.95
CA SER A 104 15.95 20.30 10.04
C SER A 104 15.29 19.69 11.27
N GLY A 105 16.13 19.37 12.25
CA GLY A 105 15.68 19.00 13.57
C GLY A 105 14.94 20.15 14.25
N VAL A 106 14.06 19.76 15.18
CA VAL A 106 13.92 20.32 16.52
C VAL A 106 13.73 19.12 17.45
#